data_AF-A0A9P1HXD3-F1
#
_entry.id   AF-A0A9P1HXD3-F1
#
_cell.length_a   1.000
_cell.length_b   1.000
_cell.length_c   1.000
_cell.angle_alpha   90.00
_cell.angle_beta   90.00
_cell.angle_gamma   90.00
#
_symmetry.space_group_name_H-M   'P 1'
#
loop_
_entity.id
_entity.type
_entity.pdbx_description
1 polymer ?
#
loop_
_entity_poly.entity_id
_entity_poly.type
_entity_poly.pdbx_seq_one_letter_code
_entity_poly.pdbx_strand_id
1 'polypeptide(L)'
;MRVDTVQPKYTLLDLGYHFNSSGELRTVEGDEPFQYTSQEEYEILGDAMTHEVYDLLEKLGLQRIVLKKPIDAGSDSEFSFVFGSPHFELKPTLLVLLHGSGAVRAGQWGRRLIMNENLDRGSQIPYIERAMANEWGVLVMNTNNNIHLINEHEVPLRYSKDSGMHAVNCWYRFVKYARASRIYVVAHSRGGQDISRIVDEFPNDNRIEVVCLTDANFQFSNSRASHPVVINWAAQPLCSLVKPILGDPKNLSDRVHQLWAGTNEHDRSSYIAFDSIFHILERYDRRTDMDCLLHEAWNIIEDGYNRVKSHAEVLAHPNTASYVAADYVVQEGIITDFNVSGDIVYDDNDHEYKSERQLPTEASLKRKAAMVKDDDVEEEEDEEEEEDDDSQLLNHRLLAPVSKKVMLSEKDN
;
A
#
# COMPACT_ATOMS: atom_id res chain seq x y z
N MET A 1 22.53 6.12 -1.51
CA MET A 1 22.44 5.77 -2.95
C MET A 1 20.97 5.65 -3.26
N ARG A 2 20.46 6.44 -4.20
CA ARG A 2 19.08 6.28 -4.68
C ARG A 2 19.01 4.95 -5.41
N VAL A 3 17.99 4.15 -5.11
CA VAL A 3 17.73 2.88 -5.78
C VAL A 3 17.22 3.23 -7.18
N ASP A 4 17.94 2.81 -8.22
CA ASP A 4 17.53 2.98 -9.61
C ASP A 4 16.39 2.00 -9.92
N THR A 5 15.19 2.29 -9.43
CA THR A 5 13.95 1.68 -9.95
C THR A 5 13.62 2.31 -11.29
N VAL A 6 12.99 1.54 -12.19
CA VAL A 6 12.38 2.08 -13.41
C VAL A 6 11.48 3.25 -13.00
N GLN A 7 11.86 4.46 -13.38
CA GLN A 7 11.05 5.65 -13.14
C GLN A 7 9.76 5.51 -13.95
N PRO A 8 8.61 5.98 -13.42
CA PRO A 8 7.38 5.90 -14.18
C PRO A 8 7.54 6.74 -15.45
N LYS A 9 6.83 6.34 -16.51
CA LYS A 9 6.82 7.11 -17.76
C LYS A 9 6.24 8.51 -17.56
N TYR A 10 5.31 8.65 -16.61
CA TYR A 10 4.63 9.89 -16.26
C TYR A 10 4.44 9.97 -14.75
N THR A 11 4.52 11.17 -14.20
CA THR A 11 4.07 11.50 -12.83
C THR A 11 2.56 11.78 -12.82
N LEU A 12 1.94 11.88 -11.63
CA LEU A 12 0.54 12.33 -11.54
C LEU A 12 0.35 13.73 -12.12
N LEU A 13 1.31 14.63 -11.87
CA LEU A 13 1.29 16.00 -12.39
C LEU A 13 1.36 16.03 -13.92
N ASP A 14 2.19 15.18 -14.54
CA ASP A 14 2.26 15.06 -16.00
C ASP A 14 0.92 14.62 -16.62
N LEU A 15 0.10 13.91 -15.84
CA LEU A 15 -1.22 13.44 -16.22
C LEU A 15 -2.35 14.40 -15.80
N GLY A 16 -2.01 15.55 -15.22
CA GLY A 16 -2.97 16.56 -14.79
C GLY A 16 -3.68 16.23 -13.47
N TYR A 17 -3.08 15.41 -12.61
CA TYR A 17 -3.64 15.03 -11.30
C TYR A 17 -2.69 15.33 -10.14
N HIS A 18 -3.27 15.49 -8.95
CA HIS A 18 -2.56 15.57 -7.67
C HIS A 18 -3.41 15.00 -6.54
N PHE A 19 -2.81 14.71 -5.39
CA PHE A 19 -3.57 14.47 -4.16
C PHE A 19 -3.79 15.79 -3.42
N ASN A 20 -5.03 16.07 -3.04
CA ASN A 20 -5.35 17.23 -2.20
C ASN A 20 -4.97 16.96 -0.72
N SER A 21 -5.23 17.93 0.17
CA SER A 21 -4.92 17.80 1.60
C SER A 21 -5.69 16.68 2.32
N SER A 22 -6.82 16.24 1.75
CA SER A 22 -7.63 15.12 2.25
C SER A 22 -7.22 13.78 1.65
N GLY A 23 -6.15 13.76 0.83
CA GLY A 23 -5.64 12.56 0.17
C GLY A 23 -6.52 12.06 -0.99
N GLU A 24 -7.42 12.88 -1.50
CA GLU A 24 -8.28 12.55 -2.65
C GLU A 24 -7.55 12.89 -3.96
N LEU A 25 -7.68 12.04 -4.98
CA LEU A 25 -7.11 12.31 -6.30
C LEU A 25 -7.96 13.33 -7.06
N ARG A 26 -7.36 14.47 -7.39
CA ARG A 26 -8.03 15.62 -7.99
C ARG A 26 -7.30 16.11 -9.23
N THR A 27 -8.05 16.63 -10.20
CA THR A 27 -7.45 17.31 -11.35
C THR A 27 -6.69 18.55 -10.89
N VAL A 28 -5.58 18.86 -11.54
CA VAL A 28 -4.82 20.09 -11.29
C VAL A 28 -5.66 21.31 -11.68
N GLU A 29 -6.37 21.20 -12.80
CA GLU A 29 -7.33 22.20 -13.25
C GLU A 29 -8.69 21.94 -12.61
N GLY A 30 -9.17 22.87 -11.78
CA GLY A 30 -10.53 22.86 -11.24
C GLY A 30 -10.79 21.98 -10.01
N ASP A 31 -9.81 21.20 -9.53
CA ASP A 31 -9.94 20.35 -8.34
C ASP A 31 -11.08 19.31 -8.43
N GLU A 32 -11.35 18.82 -9.64
CA GLU A 32 -12.43 17.88 -9.91
C GLU A 32 -12.03 16.44 -9.53
N PRO A 33 -12.97 15.58 -9.09
CA PRO A 33 -12.68 14.18 -8.81
C PRO A 33 -12.24 13.42 -10.06
N PHE A 34 -11.48 12.34 -9.86
CA PHE A 34 -11.14 11.40 -10.93
C PHE A 34 -12.38 10.92 -11.68
N GLN A 35 -12.31 10.93 -13.01
CA GLN A 35 -13.33 10.38 -13.89
C GLN A 35 -12.72 9.30 -14.78
N TYR A 36 -13.33 8.12 -14.77
CA TYR A 36 -12.91 7.04 -15.66
C TYR A 36 -13.23 7.38 -17.11
N THR A 37 -12.21 7.33 -17.96
CA THR A 37 -12.29 7.60 -19.40
C THR A 37 -12.06 6.33 -20.21
N SER A 38 -10.93 5.66 -20.00
CA SER A 38 -10.53 4.45 -20.71
C SER A 38 -9.61 3.58 -19.86
N GLN A 39 -9.49 2.30 -20.25
CA GLN A 39 -8.63 1.34 -19.57
C GLN A 39 -7.14 1.71 -19.67
N GLU A 40 -6.69 2.19 -20.84
CA GLU A 40 -5.30 2.58 -21.07
C GLU A 40 -4.90 3.78 -20.18
N GLU A 41 -5.76 4.80 -20.11
CA GLU A 41 -5.51 5.97 -19.25
C GLU A 41 -5.54 5.58 -17.76
N TYR A 42 -6.44 4.66 -17.37
CA TYR A 42 -6.49 4.13 -15.99
C TYR A 42 -5.22 3.38 -15.60
N GLU A 43 -4.64 2.59 -16.51
CA GLU A 43 -3.38 1.86 -16.26
C GLU A 43 -2.20 2.82 -16.14
N ILE A 44 -2.09 3.78 -17.06
CA ILE A 44 -1.05 4.83 -17.02
C ILE A 44 -1.13 5.63 -15.71
N LEU A 45 -2.34 6.05 -15.32
CA LEU A 45 -2.57 6.77 -14.07
C LEU A 45 -2.27 5.90 -12.85
N GLY A 46 -2.67 4.63 -12.86
CA GLY A 46 -2.40 3.70 -11.76
C GLY A 46 -0.90 3.43 -11.54
N ASP A 47 -0.11 3.46 -12.62
CA ASP A 47 1.34 3.34 -12.54
C ASP A 47 1.97 4.62 -11.99
N ALA A 48 1.56 5.79 -12.46
CA ALA A 48 1.99 7.07 -11.89
C ALA A 48 1.63 7.17 -10.39
N MET A 49 0.41 6.77 -10.02
CA MET A 49 -0.07 6.73 -8.63
C MET A 49 0.78 5.80 -7.76
N THR A 50 1.19 4.64 -8.29
CA THR A 50 2.04 3.70 -7.57
C THR A 50 3.36 4.35 -7.13
N HIS A 51 3.95 5.18 -8.00
CA HIS A 51 5.17 5.90 -7.68
C HIS A 51 4.93 7.06 -6.71
N GLU A 52 3.82 7.79 -6.82
CA GLU A 52 3.46 8.80 -5.82
C GLU A 52 3.27 8.17 -4.43
N VAL A 53 2.63 7.00 -4.33
CA VAL A 53 2.50 6.27 -3.06
C VAL A 53 3.87 5.89 -2.50
N TYR A 54 4.83 5.46 -3.32
CA TYR A 54 6.19 5.21 -2.86
C TYR A 54 6.85 6.47 -2.28
N ASP A 55 6.69 7.61 -2.95
CA ASP A 55 7.22 8.88 -2.49
C ASP A 55 6.55 9.32 -1.18
N LEU A 56 5.25 9.07 -1.01
CA LEU A 56 4.54 9.28 0.24
C LEU A 56 5.08 8.39 1.37
N LEU A 57 5.36 7.11 1.10
CA LEU A 57 5.98 6.21 2.09
C LEU A 57 7.36 6.72 2.53
N GLU A 58 8.17 7.23 1.60
CA GLU A 58 9.47 7.81 1.90
C GLU A 58 9.35 9.14 2.68
N LYS A 59 8.34 9.97 2.36
CA LYS A 59 7.99 11.19 3.13
C LYS A 59 7.56 10.86 4.56
N LEU A 60 6.89 9.72 4.78
CA LEU A 60 6.58 9.18 6.11
C LEU A 60 7.82 8.61 6.84
N GLY A 61 8.98 8.60 6.20
CA GLY A 61 10.26 8.18 6.78
C GLY A 61 10.59 6.70 6.57
N LEU A 62 9.82 5.96 5.76
CA LEU A 62 10.18 4.58 5.42
C LEU A 62 11.37 4.58 4.45
N GLN A 63 12.22 3.58 4.61
CA GLN A 63 13.38 3.34 3.75
C GLN A 63 13.03 2.31 2.70
N ARG A 64 13.31 2.62 1.43
CA ARG A 64 13.29 1.64 0.35
C ARG A 64 14.54 0.75 0.44
N ILE A 65 14.35 -0.54 0.64
CA ILE A 65 15.42 -1.52 0.86
C ILE A 65 15.37 -2.57 -0.25
N VAL A 66 16.44 -2.65 -1.03
CA VAL A 66 16.57 -3.59 -2.15
C VAL A 66 16.70 -5.03 -1.65
N LEU A 67 15.98 -5.96 -2.27
CA LEU A 67 16.05 -7.41 -2.02
C LEU A 67 17.31 -8.00 -2.68
N LYS A 68 18.48 -7.53 -2.23
CA LYS A 68 19.79 -7.93 -2.74
C LYS A 68 20.65 -8.50 -1.63
N LYS A 69 21.47 -9.52 -1.92
CA LYS A 69 22.46 -10.03 -0.98
C LYS A 69 23.74 -9.21 -1.12
N PRO A 70 24.54 -9.04 -0.05
CA PRO A 70 25.78 -8.26 -0.13
C PRO A 70 26.79 -8.75 -1.18
N ILE A 71 26.74 -10.05 -1.52
CA ILE A 71 27.64 -10.66 -2.50
C ILE A 71 27.14 -10.57 -3.95
N ASP A 72 25.90 -10.11 -4.16
CA ASP A 72 25.35 -10.05 -5.50
C ASP A 72 26.00 -8.91 -6.29
N ALA A 73 26.67 -9.27 -7.37
CA ALA A 73 26.98 -8.35 -8.46
C ALA A 73 25.69 -8.03 -9.25
N GLY A 74 25.66 -6.86 -9.88
CA GLY A 74 24.53 -6.40 -10.69
C GLY A 74 23.96 -5.06 -10.23
N SER A 75 23.10 -4.48 -11.07
CA SER A 75 22.36 -3.26 -10.79
C SER A 75 21.22 -3.55 -9.81
N ASP A 76 20.82 -2.56 -9.00
CA ASP A 76 19.67 -2.69 -8.11
C ASP A 76 18.36 -2.85 -8.89
N SER A 77 18.33 -2.41 -10.15
CA SER A 77 17.21 -2.62 -11.07
C SER A 77 16.92 -4.09 -11.40
N GLU A 78 17.83 -5.02 -11.09
CA GLU A 78 17.64 -6.47 -11.26
C GLU A 78 16.92 -7.13 -10.07
N PHE A 79 16.61 -6.36 -9.02
CA PHE A 79 16.03 -6.84 -7.77
C PHE A 79 14.75 -6.08 -7.46
N SER A 80 13.86 -6.77 -6.73
CA SER A 80 12.73 -6.11 -6.09
C SER A 80 13.16 -5.37 -4.83
N PHE A 81 12.22 -4.75 -4.13
CA PHE A 81 12.46 -3.99 -2.91
C PHE A 81 11.27 -4.08 -1.96
N VAL A 82 11.51 -3.67 -0.71
CA VAL A 82 10.50 -3.50 0.35
C VAL A 82 10.63 -2.10 0.93
N PHE A 83 9.63 -1.64 1.67
CA PHE A 83 9.75 -0.46 2.53
C PHE A 83 9.85 -0.87 3.99
N GLY A 84 10.83 -0.35 4.72
CA GLY A 84 11.00 -0.59 6.15
C GLY A 84 10.99 0.71 6.94
N SER A 85 10.31 0.76 8.09
CA SER A 85 10.44 1.89 9.01
C SER A 85 11.88 1.99 9.54
N PRO A 86 12.35 3.15 9.99
CA PRO A 86 13.69 3.29 10.55
C PRO A 86 13.95 2.28 11.66
N HIS A 87 15.06 1.53 11.53
CA HIS A 87 15.50 0.53 12.51
C HIS A 87 14.45 -0.54 12.85
N PHE A 88 13.55 -0.89 11.93
CA PHE A 88 12.51 -1.90 12.15
C PHE A 88 13.10 -3.24 12.66
N GLU A 89 14.31 -3.59 12.24
CA GLU A 89 15.02 -4.81 12.61
C GLU A 89 15.45 -4.86 14.08
N LEU A 90 15.46 -3.70 14.76
CA LEU A 90 15.82 -3.57 16.17
C LEU A 90 14.60 -3.48 17.10
N LYS A 91 13.41 -3.24 16.55
CA LYS A 91 12.17 -3.06 17.32
C LYS A 91 11.72 -4.41 17.93
N PRO A 92 11.13 -4.42 19.15
CA PRO A 92 10.67 -5.64 19.81
C PRO A 92 9.40 -6.22 19.16
N THR A 93 8.60 -5.36 18.54
CA THR A 93 7.41 -5.72 17.76
C THR A 93 7.61 -5.28 16.31
N LEU A 94 7.28 -6.15 15.36
CA LEU A 94 7.33 -5.88 13.92
C LEU A 94 5.96 -6.14 13.29
N LEU A 95 5.42 -5.17 12.55
CA LEU A 95 4.26 -5.35 11.68
C LEU A 95 4.74 -5.58 10.24
N VAL A 96 4.26 -6.65 9.62
CA VAL A 96 4.50 -6.95 8.19
C VAL A 96 3.19 -6.76 7.42
N LEU A 97 3.24 -5.99 6.33
CA LEU A 97 2.09 -5.71 5.46
C LEU A 97 2.25 -6.40 4.10
N LEU A 98 1.20 -7.11 3.67
CA LEU A 98 1.12 -7.87 2.42
C LEU A 98 -0.14 -7.48 1.65
N HIS A 99 0.02 -6.92 0.45
CA HIS A 99 -1.12 -6.54 -0.40
C HIS A 99 -1.69 -7.74 -1.19
N GLY A 100 -2.81 -7.52 -1.89
CA GLY A 100 -3.45 -8.52 -2.75
C GLY A 100 -2.75 -8.73 -4.10
N SER A 101 -3.40 -9.50 -4.98
CA SER A 101 -2.95 -9.71 -6.36
C SER A 101 -3.28 -8.51 -7.27
N GLY A 102 -2.77 -8.55 -8.51
CA GLY A 102 -3.09 -7.57 -9.55
C GLY A 102 -2.08 -6.42 -9.62
N ALA A 103 -2.57 -5.24 -9.98
CA ALA A 103 -1.73 -4.08 -10.26
C ALA A 103 -1.28 -3.32 -8.98
N VAL A 104 -1.76 -3.71 -7.80
CA VAL A 104 -1.31 -3.11 -6.53
C VAL A 104 0.14 -3.46 -6.23
N ARG A 105 0.82 -2.55 -5.52
CA ARG A 105 2.21 -2.67 -5.07
C ARG A 105 2.31 -2.27 -3.59
N ALA A 106 3.52 -2.34 -3.03
CA ALA A 106 3.79 -1.89 -1.66
C ALA A 106 3.18 -0.49 -1.41
N GLY A 107 2.49 -0.33 -0.28
CA GLY A 107 1.76 0.88 0.07
C GLY A 107 0.28 0.88 -0.31
N GLN A 108 -0.23 -0.13 -1.03
CA GLN A 108 -1.58 -0.11 -1.59
C GLN A 108 -2.41 -1.32 -1.16
N TRP A 109 -3.67 -1.09 -0.81
CA TRP A 109 -4.71 -2.12 -0.73
C TRP A 109 -5.50 -2.25 -2.04
N GLY A 110 -5.83 -1.12 -2.68
CA GLY A 110 -6.60 -1.12 -3.92
C GLY A 110 -6.48 0.19 -4.70
N ARG A 111 -6.07 0.10 -5.97
CA ARG A 111 -5.93 1.26 -6.88
C ARG A 111 -7.26 2.03 -7.03
N ARG A 112 -8.37 1.29 -7.15
CA ARG A 112 -9.72 1.86 -7.30
C ARG A 112 -10.08 2.77 -6.13
N LEU A 113 -9.84 2.33 -4.90
CA LEU A 113 -10.13 3.11 -3.70
C LEU A 113 -9.26 4.37 -3.61
N ILE A 114 -7.98 4.28 -3.95
CA ILE A 114 -7.08 5.46 -3.96
C ILE A 114 -7.57 6.50 -4.98
N MET A 115 -7.92 6.06 -6.20
CA MET A 115 -8.31 6.98 -7.27
C MET A 115 -9.71 7.57 -7.07
N ASN A 116 -10.68 6.80 -6.59
CA ASN A 116 -12.08 7.24 -6.52
C ASN A 116 -12.48 7.79 -5.14
N GLU A 117 -11.69 7.54 -4.10
CA GLU A 117 -11.99 7.99 -2.75
C GLU A 117 -10.80 8.74 -2.18
N ASN A 118 -9.82 8.05 -1.60
CA ASN A 118 -8.62 8.68 -1.05
C ASN A 118 -7.56 7.65 -0.63
N LEU A 119 -6.38 8.18 -0.30
CA LEU A 119 -5.26 7.45 0.27
C LEU A 119 -5.63 6.69 1.54
N ASP A 120 -6.44 7.25 2.45
CA ASP A 120 -6.78 6.59 3.72
C ASP A 120 -7.50 5.26 3.51
N ARG A 121 -8.34 5.17 2.48
CA ARG A 121 -9.12 3.96 2.19
C ARG A 121 -8.38 2.95 1.34
N GLY A 122 -7.61 3.44 0.38
CA GLY A 122 -6.99 2.58 -0.62
C GLY A 122 -5.53 2.22 -0.34
N SER A 123 -4.88 2.88 0.61
CA SER A 123 -3.45 2.70 0.90
C SER A 123 -3.19 2.00 2.24
N GLN A 124 -1.95 1.54 2.39
CA GLN A 124 -1.43 0.97 3.63
C GLN A 124 -0.96 2.06 4.62
N ILE A 125 -1.02 3.35 4.25
CA ILE A 125 -0.50 4.46 5.06
C ILE A 125 -1.11 4.49 6.47
N PRO A 126 -2.44 4.36 6.68
CA PRO A 126 -3.00 4.36 8.03
C PRO A 126 -2.48 3.22 8.92
N TYR A 127 -2.22 2.05 8.33
CA TYR A 127 -1.61 0.91 9.04
C TYR A 127 -0.17 1.20 9.44
N ILE A 128 0.59 1.84 8.55
CA ILE A 128 1.98 2.22 8.80
C ILE A 128 2.06 3.26 9.92
N GLU A 129 1.26 4.32 9.83
CA GLU A 129 1.24 5.41 10.81
C GLU A 129 0.84 4.91 12.20
N ARG A 130 -0.23 4.12 12.32
CA ARG A 130 -0.66 3.59 13.62
C ARG A 130 0.35 2.62 14.22
N ALA A 131 0.99 1.77 13.40
CA ALA A 131 2.05 0.90 13.89
C ALA A 131 3.29 1.67 14.36
N MET A 132 3.69 2.72 13.64
CA MET A 132 4.78 3.61 14.05
C MET A 132 4.44 4.38 15.32
N ALA A 133 3.19 4.86 15.48
CA ALA A 133 2.72 5.50 16.71
C ALA A 133 2.74 4.55 17.92
N ASN A 134 2.58 3.24 17.68
CA ASN A 134 2.76 2.19 18.70
C ASN A 134 4.23 1.78 18.92
N GLU A 135 5.19 2.50 18.32
CA GLU A 135 6.63 2.21 18.37
C GLU A 135 7.03 0.85 17.78
N TRP A 136 6.20 0.28 16.90
CA TRP A 136 6.50 -0.96 16.21
C TRP A 136 7.43 -0.71 15.01
N GLY A 137 8.23 -1.71 14.66
CA GLY A 137 8.85 -1.75 13.34
C GLY A 137 7.79 -2.05 12.29
N VAL A 138 7.95 -1.53 11.07
CA VAL A 138 7.05 -1.81 9.95
C VAL A 138 7.86 -2.30 8.75
N LEU A 139 7.39 -3.36 8.10
CA LEU A 139 7.93 -3.85 6.83
C LEU A 139 6.78 -4.06 5.83
N VAL A 140 6.83 -3.32 4.72
CA VAL A 140 5.85 -3.39 3.64
C VAL A 140 6.45 -4.14 2.47
N MET A 141 5.92 -5.32 2.16
CA MET A 141 6.41 -6.14 1.06
C MET A 141 5.80 -5.72 -0.28
N ASN A 142 6.55 -5.92 -1.37
CA ASN A 142 6.13 -5.59 -2.72
C ASN A 142 5.96 -6.86 -3.56
N THR A 143 5.06 -7.75 -3.12
CA THR A 143 5.00 -9.12 -3.61
C THR A 143 4.68 -9.24 -5.10
N ASN A 144 4.03 -8.24 -5.69
CA ASN A 144 3.72 -8.20 -7.14
C ASN A 144 4.82 -7.55 -7.99
N ASN A 145 5.91 -7.04 -7.39
CA ASN A 145 7.06 -6.53 -8.16
C ASN A 145 8.00 -7.68 -8.52
N ASN A 146 7.64 -8.36 -9.62
CA ASN A 146 8.29 -9.62 -10.01
C ASN A 146 9.04 -9.59 -11.34
N ILE A 147 8.85 -8.53 -12.13
CA ILE A 147 9.34 -8.42 -13.50
C ILE A 147 9.95 -7.03 -13.68
N HIS A 148 11.03 -6.95 -14.48
CA HIS A 148 11.49 -5.71 -15.09
C HIS A 148 11.50 -5.83 -16.61
N LEU A 149 11.53 -4.70 -17.31
CA LEU A 149 11.59 -4.66 -18.76
C LEU A 149 13.03 -4.38 -19.21
N ILE A 150 13.60 -5.29 -19.99
CA ILE A 150 14.90 -5.09 -20.67
C ILE A 150 14.62 -5.15 -22.17
N ASN A 151 14.83 -4.03 -22.88
CA ASN A 151 14.52 -3.91 -24.31
C ASN A 151 13.10 -4.40 -24.64
N GLU A 152 12.11 -3.95 -23.86
CA GLU A 152 10.69 -4.32 -23.99
C GLU A 152 10.37 -5.81 -23.71
N HIS A 153 11.35 -6.59 -23.26
CA HIS A 153 11.15 -7.98 -22.84
C HIS A 153 11.01 -8.08 -21.32
N GLU A 154 9.99 -8.80 -20.88
CA GLU A 154 9.79 -9.15 -19.47
C GLU A 154 10.87 -10.13 -19.01
N VAL A 155 11.64 -9.70 -18.01
CA VAL A 155 12.66 -10.53 -17.36
C VAL A 155 12.33 -10.64 -15.87
N PRO A 156 12.28 -11.86 -15.29
CA PRO A 156 11.98 -12.02 -13.87
C PRO A 156 13.05 -11.39 -12.97
N LEU A 157 12.60 -10.64 -11.97
CA LEU A 157 13.47 -10.06 -10.96
C LEU A 157 14.11 -11.14 -10.09
N ARG A 158 15.40 -10.96 -9.78
CA ARG A 158 16.15 -11.89 -8.94
C ARG A 158 15.52 -11.95 -7.54
N TYR A 159 15.39 -13.16 -7.00
CA TYR A 159 14.74 -13.45 -5.71
C TYR A 159 13.26 -13.04 -5.61
N SER A 160 12.64 -12.61 -6.71
CA SER A 160 11.28 -12.08 -6.72
C SER A 160 10.50 -12.52 -7.96
N LYS A 161 10.79 -13.67 -8.57
CA LYS A 161 10.14 -14.09 -9.83
C LYS A 161 8.61 -14.29 -9.74
N ASP A 162 8.09 -14.48 -8.53
CA ASP A 162 6.67 -14.66 -8.21
C ASP A 162 6.39 -14.15 -6.78
N SER A 163 5.11 -13.90 -6.48
CA SER A 163 4.62 -13.41 -5.18
C SER A 163 5.16 -14.17 -3.98
N GLY A 164 5.04 -15.50 -4.01
CA GLY A 164 5.48 -16.34 -2.89
C GLY A 164 6.99 -16.37 -2.74
N MET A 165 7.74 -16.38 -3.85
CA MET A 165 9.20 -16.27 -3.85
C MET A 165 9.66 -14.93 -3.27
N HIS A 166 9.02 -13.82 -3.64
CA HIS A 166 9.29 -12.51 -3.04
C HIS A 166 9.08 -12.55 -1.52
N ALA A 167 7.90 -12.99 -1.08
CA ALA A 167 7.51 -13.02 0.32
C ALA A 167 8.51 -13.83 1.19
N VAL A 168 8.86 -15.04 0.74
CA VAL A 168 9.82 -15.92 1.42
C VAL A 168 11.23 -15.31 1.46
N ASN A 169 11.72 -14.77 0.36
CA ASN A 169 13.06 -14.19 0.32
C ASN A 169 13.15 -12.90 1.16
N CYS A 170 12.11 -12.07 1.15
CA CYS A 170 11.99 -10.92 2.04
C CYS A 170 11.98 -11.35 3.51
N TRP A 171 11.21 -12.39 3.86
CA TRP A 171 11.19 -12.93 5.21
C TRP A 171 12.58 -13.42 5.64
N TYR A 172 13.23 -14.23 4.81
CA TYR A 172 14.59 -14.72 5.07
C TYR A 172 15.60 -13.58 5.28
N ARG A 173 15.53 -12.54 4.43
CA ARG A 173 16.53 -11.48 4.36
C ARG A 173 16.36 -10.41 5.44
N PHE A 174 15.11 -10.06 5.76
CA PHE A 174 14.78 -8.90 6.57
C PHE A 174 14.15 -9.26 7.93
N VAL A 175 13.39 -10.36 8.01
CA VAL A 175 12.60 -10.69 9.20
C VAL A 175 13.25 -11.79 10.05
N LYS A 176 13.80 -12.83 9.41
CA LYS A 176 14.35 -14.02 10.09
C LYS A 176 15.39 -13.69 11.17
N TYR A 177 16.20 -12.65 10.95
CA TYR A 177 17.26 -12.23 11.87
C TYR A 177 16.95 -10.92 12.61
N ALA A 178 15.75 -10.36 12.44
CA ALA A 178 15.31 -9.19 13.22
C ALA A 178 15.22 -9.53 14.71
N ARG A 179 15.43 -8.53 15.57
CA ARG A 179 15.35 -8.67 17.04
C ARG A 179 13.92 -8.78 17.57
N ALA A 180 12.93 -8.54 16.73
CA ALA A 180 11.52 -8.63 17.10
C ALA A 180 11.27 -9.96 17.81
N SER A 181 10.71 -9.89 19.02
CA SER A 181 10.21 -11.05 19.76
C SER A 181 8.77 -11.36 19.41
N ARG A 182 8.08 -10.39 18.78
CA ARG A 182 6.69 -10.43 18.39
C ARG A 182 6.54 -9.89 16.98
N ILE A 183 5.88 -10.66 16.12
CA ILE A 183 5.62 -10.30 14.73
C ILE A 183 4.12 -10.39 14.49
N TYR A 184 3.57 -9.31 13.98
CA TYR A 184 2.22 -9.22 13.48
C TYR A 184 2.24 -9.15 11.97
N VAL A 185 1.20 -9.71 11.34
CA VAL A 185 1.04 -9.65 9.89
C VAL A 185 -0.37 -9.17 9.58
N VAL A 186 -0.49 -8.21 8.66
CA VAL A 186 -1.76 -7.88 8.02
C VAL A 186 -1.63 -8.21 6.53
N ALA A 187 -2.51 -9.07 6.02
CA ALA A 187 -2.45 -9.51 4.64
C ALA A 187 -3.82 -9.49 3.96
N HIS A 188 -3.87 -8.89 2.77
CA HIS A 188 -5.09 -8.78 1.97
C HIS A 188 -5.11 -9.82 0.86
N SER A 189 -6.24 -10.50 0.63
CA SER A 189 -6.47 -11.34 -0.55
C SER A 189 -5.35 -12.37 -0.78
N ARG A 190 -4.66 -12.34 -1.93
CA ARG A 190 -3.50 -13.20 -2.23
C ARG A 190 -2.38 -13.12 -1.19
N GLY A 191 -2.22 -12.00 -0.49
CA GLY A 191 -1.27 -11.87 0.62
C GLY A 191 -1.47 -12.95 1.70
N GLY A 192 -2.69 -13.48 1.87
CA GLY A 192 -2.97 -14.62 2.74
C GLY A 192 -2.23 -15.90 2.33
N GLN A 193 -2.06 -16.14 1.02
CA GLN A 193 -1.28 -17.26 0.49
C GLN A 193 0.23 -17.02 0.67
N ASP A 194 0.68 -15.77 0.53
CA ASP A 194 2.08 -15.40 0.75
C ASP A 194 2.50 -15.65 2.20
N ILE A 195 1.68 -15.24 3.18
CA ILE A 195 1.96 -15.53 4.60
C ILE A 195 1.80 -17.03 4.92
N SER A 196 0.86 -17.73 4.28
CA SER A 196 0.75 -19.20 4.40
C SER A 196 2.07 -19.88 4.03
N ARG A 197 2.65 -19.49 2.89
CA ARG A 197 3.94 -20.00 2.42
C ARG A 197 5.09 -19.64 3.36
N ILE A 198 5.13 -18.43 3.89
CA ILE A 198 6.13 -18.02 4.91
C ILE A 198 6.04 -18.93 6.13
N VAL A 199 4.83 -19.16 6.66
CA VAL A 199 4.63 -20.00 7.85
C VAL A 199 5.08 -21.45 7.61
N ASP A 200 4.82 -21.98 6.42
CA ASP A 200 5.27 -23.33 6.03
C ASP A 200 6.80 -23.41 5.82
N GLU A 201 7.43 -22.40 5.21
CA GLU A 201 8.88 -22.38 4.95
C GLU A 201 9.72 -22.02 6.19
N PHE A 202 9.15 -21.30 7.15
CA PHE A 202 9.80 -20.91 8.41
C PHE A 202 9.10 -21.50 9.64
N PRO A 203 8.97 -22.84 9.73
CA PRO A 203 8.14 -23.51 10.73
C PRO A 203 8.62 -23.36 12.18
N ASN A 204 9.86 -22.89 12.37
CA ASN A 204 10.47 -22.68 13.68
C ASN A 204 10.42 -21.20 14.11
N ASP A 205 9.89 -20.31 13.26
CA ASP A 205 9.74 -18.89 13.57
C ASP A 205 8.46 -18.63 14.37
N ASN A 206 8.49 -19.03 15.65
CA ASN A 206 7.34 -18.92 16.57
C ASN A 206 7.08 -17.47 17.05
N ARG A 207 7.70 -16.48 16.39
CA ARG A 207 7.55 -15.05 16.72
C ARG A 207 6.32 -14.45 16.04
N ILE A 208 5.78 -15.09 15.00
CA ILE A 208 4.52 -14.71 14.37
C ILE A 208 3.38 -15.01 15.35
N GLU A 209 2.88 -13.98 16.03
CA GLU A 209 1.86 -14.14 17.06
C GLU A 209 0.45 -14.09 16.47
N VAL A 210 0.19 -13.08 15.64
CA VAL A 210 -1.13 -12.82 15.06
C VAL A 210 -0.99 -12.50 13.56
N VAL A 211 -1.83 -13.14 12.76
CA VAL A 211 -2.05 -12.86 11.34
C VAL A 211 -3.48 -12.37 11.17
N CYS A 212 -3.63 -11.10 10.83
CA CYS A 212 -4.91 -10.50 10.46
C CYS A 212 -5.05 -10.53 8.93
N LEU A 213 -6.13 -11.13 8.45
CA LEU A 213 -6.43 -11.24 7.03
C LEU A 213 -7.61 -10.36 6.67
N THR A 214 -7.56 -9.74 5.49
CA THR A 214 -8.68 -8.97 4.94
C THR A 214 -9.12 -9.63 3.65
N ASP A 215 -10.29 -10.29 3.71
CA ASP A 215 -10.86 -11.11 2.66
C ASP A 215 -9.85 -12.05 1.97
N ALA A 216 -9.14 -12.85 2.79
CA ALA A 216 -8.08 -13.74 2.33
C ALA A 216 -8.26 -15.18 2.78
N ASN A 217 -7.68 -16.10 2.01
CA ASN A 217 -7.52 -17.49 2.41
C ASN A 217 -6.18 -17.70 3.12
N PHE A 218 -6.16 -18.60 4.11
CA PHE A 218 -4.94 -19.01 4.80
C PHE A 218 -4.93 -20.52 5.00
N GLN A 219 -3.77 -21.13 4.79
CA GLN A 219 -3.57 -22.57 4.95
C GLN A 219 -2.19 -22.84 5.55
N PHE A 220 -2.07 -23.92 6.30
CA PHE A 220 -0.78 -24.42 6.76
C PHE A 220 -0.74 -25.94 6.58
N SER A 221 0.43 -26.45 6.20
CA SER A 221 0.64 -27.86 5.85
C SER A 221 0.49 -28.82 7.05
N ASN A 222 0.66 -28.35 8.28
CA ASN A 222 0.65 -29.19 9.49
C ASN A 222 0.07 -28.46 10.69
N SER A 223 -0.90 -29.04 11.42
CA SER A 223 -1.35 -28.48 12.69
C SER A 223 -0.24 -28.55 13.74
N ARG A 224 0.26 -27.39 14.20
CA ARG A 224 1.20 -27.28 15.32
C ARG A 224 0.69 -26.29 16.35
N ALA A 225 0.91 -26.60 17.63
CA ALA A 225 0.62 -25.71 18.74
C ALA A 225 1.33 -24.33 18.64
N SER A 226 2.37 -24.20 17.81
CA SER A 226 3.18 -22.99 17.65
C SER A 226 2.80 -22.10 16.46
N HIS A 227 1.74 -22.40 15.72
CA HIS A 227 1.25 -21.54 14.62
C HIS A 227 0.88 -20.13 15.12
N PRO A 228 0.63 -19.13 14.27
CA PRO A 228 0.02 -17.88 14.73
C PRO A 228 -1.46 -18.07 15.06
N VAL A 229 -2.04 -17.11 15.81
CA VAL A 229 -3.49 -16.89 15.77
C VAL A 229 -3.80 -16.18 14.46
N VAL A 230 -4.82 -16.64 13.74
CA VAL A 230 -5.21 -16.12 12.43
C VAL A 230 -6.65 -15.67 12.51
N ILE A 231 -6.94 -14.46 12.06
CA ILE A 231 -8.29 -13.90 12.05
C ILE A 231 -8.55 -13.29 10.69
N ASN A 232 -9.58 -13.74 9.99
CA ASN A 232 -9.98 -13.20 8.70
C ASN A 232 -11.22 -12.33 8.81
N TRP A 233 -11.15 -11.10 8.29
CA TRP A 233 -12.29 -10.23 8.06
C TRP A 233 -12.78 -10.43 6.62
N ALA A 234 -13.72 -11.35 6.43
CA ALA A 234 -14.27 -11.66 5.13
C ALA A 234 -15.19 -10.53 4.63
N ALA A 235 -15.14 -10.22 3.34
CA ALA A 235 -15.96 -9.20 2.70
C ALA A 235 -17.43 -9.67 2.58
N GLN A 236 -18.14 -9.64 3.71
CA GLN A 236 -19.58 -9.80 3.76
C GLN A 236 -20.26 -8.69 4.56
N PRO A 237 -21.50 -8.31 4.19
CA PRO A 237 -22.31 -7.39 4.97
C PRO A 237 -22.76 -8.02 6.29
N LEU A 238 -23.00 -7.22 7.33
CA LEU A 238 -23.44 -7.71 8.65
C LEU A 238 -24.85 -8.33 8.66
N CYS A 239 -25.64 -8.14 7.59
CA CYS A 239 -26.98 -8.69 7.47
C CYS A 239 -27.01 -10.17 7.05
N SER A 240 -25.86 -10.81 6.77
CA SER A 240 -25.79 -12.26 6.70
C SER A 240 -25.98 -12.81 8.12
N LEU A 241 -27.00 -13.67 8.30
CA LEU A 241 -27.53 -14.17 9.58
C LEU A 241 -26.56 -15.01 10.45
N VAL A 242 -25.25 -14.86 10.29
CA VAL A 242 -24.24 -15.70 10.94
C VAL A 242 -23.39 -14.80 11.81
N LYS A 243 -23.51 -14.96 13.14
CA LYS A 243 -22.48 -14.51 14.10
C LYS A 243 -21.09 -14.94 13.60
N PRO A 244 -19.98 -14.27 13.97
CA PRO A 244 -18.66 -14.74 13.58
C PRO A 244 -18.57 -16.26 13.73
N ILE A 245 -18.14 -16.94 12.68
CA ILE A 245 -17.87 -18.37 12.76
C ILE A 245 -16.65 -18.47 13.69
N LEU A 246 -16.94 -18.59 14.99
CA LEU A 246 -16.01 -19.00 16.03
C LEU A 246 -15.68 -20.47 15.76
N GLY A 247 -14.87 -20.69 14.71
CA GLY A 247 -14.48 -22.01 14.20
C GLY A 247 -15.59 -22.78 13.47
N ASP A 248 -15.23 -23.44 12.37
CA ASP A 248 -15.91 -24.67 11.97
C ASP A 248 -15.40 -25.78 12.92
N PRO A 249 -16.28 -26.41 13.73
CA PRO A 249 -15.90 -27.41 14.72
C PRO A 249 -15.26 -28.68 14.14
N LYS A 250 -15.14 -28.81 12.81
CA LYS A 250 -14.63 -30.04 12.18
C LYS A 250 -13.25 -29.93 11.54
N ASN A 251 -12.71 -28.75 11.25
CA ASN A 251 -11.45 -28.65 10.45
C ASN A 251 -10.59 -27.39 10.62
N LEU A 252 -10.95 -26.43 11.46
CA LEU A 252 -10.04 -25.32 11.77
C LEU A 252 -9.34 -25.62 13.09
N SER A 253 -8.02 -25.40 13.16
CA SER A 253 -7.35 -25.40 14.46
C SER A 253 -8.03 -24.36 15.35
N ASP A 254 -7.91 -24.52 16.66
CA ASP A 254 -8.32 -23.59 17.73
C ASP A 254 -7.77 -22.16 17.59
N ARG A 255 -7.01 -21.88 16.53
CA ARG A 255 -6.25 -20.65 16.30
C ARG A 255 -6.62 -19.93 15.00
N VAL A 256 -7.61 -20.42 14.24
CA VAL A 256 -8.10 -19.74 13.03
C VAL A 256 -9.54 -19.31 13.23
N HIS A 257 -9.80 -18.01 13.08
CA HIS A 257 -11.08 -17.37 13.34
C HIS A 257 -11.53 -16.54 12.13
N GLN A 258 -12.83 -16.29 12.03
CA GLN A 258 -13.40 -15.44 10.99
C GLN A 258 -14.42 -14.45 11.55
N LEU A 259 -14.26 -13.19 11.18
CA LEU A 259 -15.19 -12.08 11.39
C LEU A 259 -15.70 -11.59 10.02
N TRP A 260 -16.80 -10.84 10.04
CA TRP A 260 -17.29 -10.13 8.85
C TRP A 260 -16.74 -8.71 8.82
N ALA A 261 -16.33 -8.24 7.64
CA ALA A 261 -15.85 -6.88 7.45
C ALA A 261 -17.00 -5.86 7.36
N GLY A 262 -18.26 -6.29 7.19
CA GLY A 262 -19.40 -5.37 7.08
C GLY A 262 -19.54 -4.70 5.70
N THR A 263 -18.87 -5.21 4.68
CA THR A 263 -18.92 -4.74 3.28
C THR A 263 -18.86 -5.94 2.34
N ASN A 264 -19.44 -5.84 1.14
CA ASN A 264 -19.26 -6.80 0.05
C ASN A 264 -18.11 -6.42 -0.91
N GLU A 265 -17.46 -5.28 -0.69
CA GLU A 265 -16.33 -4.82 -1.49
C GLU A 265 -15.03 -5.45 -1.00
N HIS A 266 -14.46 -6.34 -1.81
CA HIS A 266 -13.22 -7.07 -1.54
C HIS A 266 -12.08 -6.14 -1.10
N ASP A 267 -11.77 -5.13 -1.92
CA ASP A 267 -10.69 -4.17 -1.70
C ASP A 267 -10.94 -3.25 -0.50
N ARG A 268 -12.22 -2.98 -0.16
CA ARG A 268 -12.60 -2.14 0.99
C ARG A 268 -12.47 -2.85 2.33
N SER A 269 -12.45 -4.18 2.37
CA SER A 269 -12.34 -4.95 3.62
C SER A 269 -11.17 -4.48 4.50
N SER A 270 -10.03 -4.13 3.90
CA SER A 270 -8.84 -3.63 4.61
C SER A 270 -9.06 -2.29 5.30
N TYR A 271 -9.86 -1.39 4.72
CA TYR A 271 -10.18 -0.11 5.34
C TYR A 271 -11.19 -0.30 6.48
N ILE A 272 -12.29 -1.03 6.25
CA ILE A 272 -13.33 -1.19 7.27
C ILE A 272 -12.83 -1.99 8.47
N ALA A 273 -11.99 -3.00 8.23
CA ALA A 273 -11.43 -3.82 9.30
C ALA A 273 -10.34 -3.11 10.13
N PHE A 274 -9.85 -1.94 9.73
CA PHE A 274 -8.68 -1.29 10.31
C PHE A 274 -8.72 -1.17 11.84
N ASP A 275 -9.76 -0.55 12.40
CA ASP A 275 -9.86 -0.37 13.86
C ASP A 275 -10.05 -1.68 14.61
N SER A 276 -10.80 -2.61 14.00
CA SER A 276 -11.03 -3.96 14.54
C SER A 276 -9.72 -4.77 14.59
N ILE A 277 -8.90 -4.67 13.54
CA ILE A 277 -7.59 -5.30 13.44
C ILE A 277 -6.66 -4.74 14.51
N PHE A 278 -6.54 -3.42 14.62
CA PHE A 278 -5.64 -2.84 15.62
C PHE A 278 -6.11 -3.09 17.04
N HIS A 279 -7.42 -3.18 17.30
CA HIS A 279 -7.94 -3.65 18.59
C HIS A 279 -7.38 -5.02 18.97
N ILE A 280 -7.36 -5.97 18.02
CA ILE A 280 -6.71 -7.27 18.23
C ILE A 280 -5.20 -7.09 18.48
N LEU A 281 -4.49 -6.42 17.58
CA LEU A 281 -3.02 -6.36 17.61
C LEU A 281 -2.49 -5.64 18.87
N GLU A 282 -3.20 -4.63 19.36
CA GLU A 282 -2.82 -3.83 20.53
C GLU A 282 -3.14 -4.54 21.85
N ARG A 283 -4.13 -5.44 21.87
CA ARG A 283 -4.60 -6.12 23.10
C ARG A 283 -4.22 -7.59 23.23
N TYR A 284 -3.86 -8.25 22.13
CA TYR A 284 -3.58 -9.68 22.15
C TYR A 284 -2.33 -10.03 22.97
N ASP A 285 -2.52 -10.98 23.89
CA ASP A 285 -1.47 -11.73 24.56
C ASP A 285 -1.87 -13.21 24.68
N ARG A 286 -0.91 -14.08 25.02
CA ARG A 286 -1.14 -15.55 25.07
C ARG A 286 -2.13 -16.02 26.15
N ARG A 287 -2.54 -15.14 27.06
CA ARG A 287 -3.50 -15.37 28.15
C ARG A 287 -4.82 -14.66 27.90
N THR A 288 -4.93 -13.87 26.83
CA THR A 288 -6.16 -13.16 26.49
C THR A 288 -7.29 -14.16 26.23
N ASP A 289 -8.48 -13.84 26.73
CA ASP A 289 -9.70 -14.54 26.36
C ASP A 289 -10.04 -14.18 24.90
N MET A 290 -9.78 -15.13 24.00
CA MET A 290 -9.97 -14.92 22.57
C MET A 290 -11.43 -14.68 22.19
N ASP A 291 -12.39 -15.31 22.88
CA ASP A 291 -13.81 -15.11 22.58
C ASP A 291 -14.24 -13.68 22.95
N CYS A 292 -13.79 -13.20 24.12
CA CYS A 292 -14.01 -11.82 24.54
C CYS A 292 -13.36 -10.82 23.58
N LEU A 293 -12.10 -11.04 23.22
CA LEU A 293 -11.35 -10.16 22.33
C LEU A 293 -11.97 -10.10 20.91
N LEU A 294 -12.38 -11.25 20.36
CA LEU A 294 -13.06 -11.33 19.07
C LEU A 294 -14.44 -10.65 19.10
N HIS A 295 -15.17 -10.78 20.20
CA HIS A 295 -16.46 -10.11 20.37
C HIS A 295 -16.30 -8.59 20.40
N GLU A 296 -15.32 -8.07 21.14
CA GLU A 296 -15.01 -6.64 21.15
C GLU A 296 -14.59 -6.14 19.76
N ALA A 297 -13.72 -6.88 19.06
CA ALA A 297 -13.31 -6.54 17.71
C ALA A 297 -14.50 -6.52 16.73
N TRP A 298 -15.44 -7.45 16.87
CA TRP A 298 -16.66 -7.48 16.07
C TRP A 298 -17.59 -6.29 16.38
N ASN A 299 -17.74 -5.89 17.65
CA ASN A 299 -18.54 -4.72 18.03
C ASN A 299 -18.03 -3.43 17.37
N ILE A 300 -16.70 -3.29 17.17
CA ILE A 300 -16.13 -2.15 16.44
C ILE A 300 -16.65 -2.09 14.99
N ILE A 301 -16.76 -3.24 14.32
CA ILE A 301 -17.31 -3.32 12.95
C ILE A 301 -18.80 -2.99 12.97
N GLU A 302 -19.56 -3.57 13.91
CA GLU A 302 -20.99 -3.33 14.04
C GLU A 302 -21.32 -1.86 14.29
N ASP A 303 -20.59 -1.21 15.20
CA ASP A 303 -20.72 0.21 15.49
C ASP A 303 -20.40 1.07 14.27
N GLY A 304 -19.33 0.73 13.52
CA GLY A 304 -18.98 1.39 12.27
C GLY A 304 -20.08 1.27 11.21
N TYR A 305 -20.61 0.06 11.00
CA TYR A 305 -21.69 -0.20 10.06
C TYR A 305 -22.98 0.55 10.41
N ASN A 306 -23.37 0.55 11.68
CA ASN A 306 -24.57 1.24 12.15
C ASN A 306 -24.47 2.78 12.01
N ARG A 307 -23.28 3.36 12.16
CA ARG A 307 -23.05 4.80 11.89
C ARG A 307 -23.29 5.15 10.43
N VAL A 308 -22.76 4.35 9.49
CA VAL A 308 -22.95 4.58 8.05
C VAL A 308 -24.42 4.41 7.65
N LYS A 309 -25.06 3.34 8.13
CA LYS A 309 -26.48 3.07 7.84
C LYS A 309 -27.40 4.17 8.35
N SER A 310 -27.24 4.59 9.60
CA SER A 310 -28.06 5.67 10.18
C SER A 310 -27.85 7.00 9.44
N HIS A 311 -26.63 7.31 8.99
CA HIS A 311 -26.37 8.49 8.18
C HIS A 311 -27.07 8.44 6.82
N ALA A 312 -27.00 7.29 6.12
CA ALA A 312 -27.69 7.09 4.85
C ALA A 312 -29.23 7.21 4.99
N GLU A 313 -29.79 6.68 6.08
CA GLU A 313 -31.23 6.82 6.40
C GLU A 313 -31.62 8.28 6.69
N VAL A 314 -30.75 9.05 7.36
CA VAL A 314 -30.95 10.49 7.60
C VAL A 314 -30.91 11.29 6.31
N LEU A 315 -30.00 10.99 5.37
CA LEU A 315 -29.94 11.65 4.06
C LEU A 315 -31.12 11.29 3.17
N ALA A 316 -31.67 10.08 3.30
CA ALA A 316 -32.84 9.61 2.55
C ALA A 316 -34.19 10.17 3.06
N HIS A 317 -34.21 10.93 4.17
CA HIS A 317 -35.43 11.55 4.67
C HIS A 317 -35.85 12.79 3.85
N PRO A 318 -37.13 12.93 3.46
CA PRO A 318 -37.58 13.97 2.53
C PRO A 318 -37.49 15.42 3.08
N ASN A 319 -37.16 15.61 4.35
CA ASN A 319 -37.08 16.93 5.00
C ASN A 319 -35.64 17.36 5.38
N THR A 320 -34.62 16.54 5.14
CA THR A 320 -33.20 16.82 5.50
C THR A 320 -32.35 17.32 4.32
N ALA A 321 -32.93 17.43 3.12
CA ALA A 321 -32.24 17.86 1.89
C ALA A 321 -31.73 19.33 1.87
N SER A 322 -31.72 20.05 3.00
CA SER A 322 -31.24 21.44 3.08
C SER A 322 -30.09 21.68 4.06
N TYR A 323 -29.64 20.70 4.83
CA TYR A 323 -28.50 20.88 5.74
C TYR A 323 -27.73 19.57 5.88
N VAL A 324 -26.61 19.46 5.17
CA VAL A 324 -25.25 19.07 5.62
C VAL A 324 -24.43 18.86 4.34
N ALA A 325 -23.71 19.90 3.94
CA ALA A 325 -22.61 19.81 3.00
C ALA A 325 -21.32 19.80 3.84
N ALA A 326 -20.79 18.62 4.11
CA ALA A 326 -19.40 18.34 4.47
C ALA A 326 -19.30 16.82 4.68
N ASP A 327 -18.44 16.20 3.91
CA ASP A 327 -18.06 14.79 3.94
C ASP A 327 -19.07 13.81 3.31
N TYR A 328 -18.58 13.04 2.34
CA TYR A 328 -19.24 11.96 1.59
C TYR A 328 -20.15 12.38 0.42
N VAL A 329 -19.54 12.67 -0.73
CA VAL A 329 -20.25 12.60 -2.02
C VAL A 329 -20.36 11.13 -2.43
N VAL A 330 -21.54 10.54 -2.23
CA VAL A 330 -21.92 9.28 -2.87
C VAL A 330 -22.27 9.61 -4.33
N GLN A 331 -21.36 9.33 -5.27
CA GLN A 331 -21.72 9.32 -6.69
C GLN A 331 -22.51 8.04 -6.97
N GLU A 332 -23.85 8.16 -7.05
CA GLU A 332 -24.71 7.11 -7.58
C GLU A 332 -24.44 6.93 -9.08
N GLY A 333 -23.74 5.84 -9.42
CA GLY A 333 -23.65 5.30 -10.77
C GLY A 333 -24.39 3.96 -10.82
N ILE A 334 -25.68 3.99 -11.11
CA ILE A 334 -26.49 2.80 -11.37
C ILE A 334 -26.00 2.14 -12.66
N ILE A 335 -25.40 0.94 -12.56
CA ILE A 335 -25.37 -0.02 -13.65
C ILE A 335 -26.19 -1.22 -13.21
N THR A 336 -27.45 -1.26 -13.65
CA THR A 336 -28.28 -2.46 -13.61
C THR A 336 -27.82 -3.39 -14.72
N ASP A 337 -27.29 -4.56 -14.36
CA ASP A 337 -27.58 -5.83 -15.02
C ASP A 337 -26.96 -6.99 -14.21
N PHE A 338 -27.76 -7.56 -13.31
CA PHE A 338 -27.49 -8.88 -12.74
C PHE A 338 -28.62 -9.83 -13.17
N ASN A 339 -28.28 -10.72 -14.08
CA ASN A 339 -29.10 -11.90 -14.36
C ASN A 339 -28.66 -13.00 -13.40
N VAL A 340 -29.59 -13.45 -12.55
CA VAL A 340 -29.39 -14.50 -11.55
C VAL A 340 -29.61 -15.86 -12.19
N SER A 341 -28.61 -16.74 -12.17
CA SER A 341 -28.72 -18.17 -11.79
C SER A 341 -27.48 -18.97 -12.20
N GLY A 342 -27.06 -19.88 -11.33
CA GLY A 342 -26.21 -21.04 -11.70
C GLY A 342 -24.91 -21.18 -10.92
N ASP A 343 -24.92 -22.12 -9.96
CA ASP A 343 -23.83 -22.92 -9.40
C ASP A 343 -22.37 -22.46 -9.61
N ILE A 344 -21.71 -22.16 -8.48
CA ILE A 344 -20.28 -21.88 -8.40
C ILE A 344 -19.51 -23.17 -8.68
N VAL A 345 -18.97 -23.25 -9.90
CA VAL A 345 -17.83 -24.11 -10.25
C VAL A 345 -16.66 -23.17 -10.49
N TYR A 346 -15.59 -23.31 -9.70
CA TYR A 346 -14.33 -22.63 -9.95
C TYR A 346 -13.71 -23.23 -11.23
N ASP A 347 -13.61 -22.42 -12.28
CA ASP A 347 -12.80 -22.71 -13.46
C ASP A 347 -11.69 -21.65 -13.55
N ASP A 348 -10.49 -22.07 -13.15
CA ASP A 348 -9.24 -21.36 -13.37
C ASP A 348 -8.90 -21.43 -14.86
N ASN A 349 -9.39 -20.47 -15.65
CA ASN A 349 -8.88 -20.24 -17.00
C ASN A 349 -8.85 -18.73 -17.30
N ASP A 350 -7.65 -18.16 -17.18
CA ASP A 350 -7.25 -16.90 -17.77
C ASP A 350 -7.52 -16.94 -19.28
N HIS A 351 -8.54 -16.21 -19.74
CA HIS A 351 -8.71 -15.93 -21.16
C HIS A 351 -7.89 -14.70 -21.55
N GLU A 352 -6.70 -14.97 -22.08
CA GLU A 352 -5.86 -14.10 -22.89
C GLU A 352 -6.68 -13.51 -24.06
N TYR A 353 -7.21 -12.29 -23.91
CA TYR A 353 -7.83 -11.55 -25.01
C TYR A 353 -6.76 -10.84 -25.84
N LYS A 354 -6.28 -11.52 -26.90
CA LYS A 354 -5.53 -10.87 -27.98
C LYS A 354 -6.48 -10.02 -28.82
N SER A 355 -6.32 -8.70 -28.78
CA SER A 355 -6.83 -7.83 -29.84
C SER A 355 -5.68 -6.98 -30.39
N GLU A 356 -5.23 -7.31 -31.59
CA GLU A 356 -4.38 -6.44 -32.40
C GLU A 356 -5.18 -5.18 -32.76
N ARG A 357 -4.82 -4.05 -32.16
CA ARG A 357 -5.16 -2.72 -32.68
C ARG A 357 -3.94 -1.82 -32.60
N GLN A 358 -3.68 -1.14 -33.71
CA GLN A 358 -2.49 -0.32 -33.93
C GLN A 358 -2.36 0.79 -32.89
N LEU A 359 -1.13 0.90 -32.35
CA LEU A 359 -0.66 1.99 -31.49
C LEU A 359 -0.99 3.37 -32.10
N PRO A 360 -1.51 4.34 -31.31
CA PRO A 360 -1.57 5.72 -31.74
C PRO A 360 -0.15 6.28 -31.88
N THR A 361 0.12 7.00 -32.96
CA THR A 361 1.43 7.60 -33.20
C THR A 361 1.70 8.77 -32.26
N GLU A 362 2.97 8.96 -31.89
CA GLU A 362 3.49 10.05 -31.02
C GLU A 362 3.02 11.46 -31.42
N ALA A 363 2.60 11.62 -32.68
CA ALA A 363 2.04 12.85 -33.22
C ALA A 363 0.62 13.19 -32.72
N SER A 364 -0.21 12.21 -32.34
CA SER A 364 -1.56 12.49 -31.82
C SER A 364 -1.53 13.00 -30.38
N LEU A 365 -0.60 12.49 -29.58
CA LEU A 365 -0.37 12.91 -28.20
C LEU A 365 0.26 14.31 -28.13
N LYS A 366 1.21 14.61 -29.02
CA LYS A 366 1.80 15.97 -29.14
C LYS A 366 0.79 17.03 -29.58
N ARG A 367 -0.26 16.67 -30.34
CA ARG A 367 -1.32 17.63 -30.72
C ARG A 367 -2.21 18.03 -29.55
N LYS A 368 -2.53 17.12 -28.63
CA LYS A 368 -3.25 17.47 -27.39
C LYS A 368 -2.41 18.35 -26.47
N ALA A 369 -1.10 18.09 -26.36
CA ALA A 369 -0.18 18.91 -25.56
C ALA A 369 0.09 20.30 -26.16
N ALA A 370 -0.05 20.48 -27.48
CA ALA A 370 0.11 21.76 -28.16
C ALA A 370 -1.15 22.64 -28.08
N MET A 371 -2.36 22.04 -28.05
CA MET A 371 -3.62 22.80 -27.92
C MET A 371 -3.81 23.46 -26.54
N VAL A 372 -2.99 23.11 -25.53
CA VAL A 372 -3.01 23.71 -24.19
C VAL A 372 -2.05 24.92 -24.10
N LYS A 373 -1.26 25.22 -25.14
CA LYS A 373 -0.21 26.27 -25.09
C LYS A 373 -0.52 27.56 -25.86
N ASP A 374 -1.69 27.69 -26.48
CA ASP A 374 -1.98 28.82 -27.39
C ASP A 374 -2.95 29.89 -26.83
N ASP A 375 -3.35 29.82 -25.57
CA ASP A 375 -4.11 30.90 -24.91
C ASP A 375 -3.29 31.47 -23.73
N ASP A 376 -2.32 32.35 -24.02
CA ASP A 376 -1.82 33.38 -23.10
C ASP A 376 -0.80 34.29 -23.83
N VAL A 377 -1.31 35.32 -24.51
CA VAL A 377 -0.56 36.55 -24.82
C VAL A 377 -1.52 37.73 -24.74
N GLU A 378 -1.45 38.51 -23.66
CA GLU A 378 -1.55 39.97 -23.76
C GLU A 378 -0.42 40.59 -22.94
N GLU A 379 0.40 41.37 -23.65
CA GLU A 379 1.52 42.17 -23.17
C GLU A 379 0.97 43.43 -22.47
N GLU A 380 1.55 43.82 -21.33
CA GLU A 380 1.60 45.23 -20.94
C GLU A 380 3.05 45.61 -20.60
N GLU A 381 3.57 46.53 -21.43
CA GLU A 381 4.80 47.28 -21.25
C GLU A 381 4.57 48.36 -20.19
N ASP A 382 5.52 48.54 -19.26
CA ASP A 382 5.68 49.81 -18.54
C ASP A 382 7.18 50.08 -18.35
N GLU A 383 7.58 51.26 -18.84
CA GLU A 383 8.92 51.83 -18.87
C GLU A 383 9.27 52.63 -17.59
N GLU A 384 10.58 52.68 -17.29
CA GLU A 384 11.37 53.72 -16.60
C GLU A 384 11.16 54.01 -15.08
N GLU A 385 12.23 53.85 -14.28
CA GLU A 385 13.17 54.95 -13.96
C GLU A 385 14.43 54.43 -13.22
N GLU A 386 15.57 55.01 -13.59
CA GLU A 386 16.92 54.81 -13.04
C GLU A 386 17.08 55.48 -11.66
N GLU A 387 17.93 54.92 -10.80
CA GLU A 387 18.83 55.74 -9.95
C GLU A 387 20.09 54.94 -9.56
N ASP A 388 21.23 55.46 -10.02
CA ASP A 388 22.60 55.07 -9.67
C ASP A 388 22.93 55.38 -8.19
N ASP A 389 23.76 54.55 -7.54
CA ASP A 389 24.94 55.09 -6.86
C ASP A 389 26.06 54.06 -6.65
N ASP A 390 27.27 54.55 -6.89
CA ASP A 390 28.57 53.88 -6.94
C ASP A 390 29.17 53.58 -5.55
N SER A 391 29.93 52.49 -5.42
CA SER A 391 31.28 52.49 -4.80
C SER A 391 31.93 51.09 -4.69
N GLN A 392 32.76 50.75 -5.68
CA GLN A 392 34.23 50.53 -5.55
C GLN A 392 34.80 50.28 -4.12
N LEU A 393 35.68 49.32 -3.79
CA LEU A 393 36.90 48.81 -4.46
C LEU A 393 37.58 47.69 -3.61
N LEU A 394 38.13 46.67 -4.30
CA LEU A 394 39.44 45.99 -4.14
C LEU A 394 39.97 45.50 -2.76
N ASN A 395 40.27 44.19 -2.60
CA ASN A 395 41.61 43.58 -2.83
C ASN A 395 41.86 42.22 -2.13
N HIS A 396 42.14 41.21 -2.97
CA HIS A 396 43.27 40.25 -2.97
C HIS A 396 43.86 39.55 -1.71
N ARG A 397 44.11 38.23 -1.93
CA ARG A 397 45.27 37.37 -1.51
C ARG A 397 45.25 36.86 -0.04
N LEU A 398 45.70 35.65 0.33
CA LEU A 398 46.26 34.42 -0.29
C LEU A 398 46.55 33.44 0.89
N LEU A 399 46.68 32.14 0.58
CA LEU A 399 47.43 31.06 1.27
C LEU A 399 46.74 30.17 2.36
N ALA A 400 46.67 28.88 2.02
CA ALA A 400 46.55 27.71 2.89
C ALA A 400 47.95 27.24 3.40
N PRO A 401 48.13 26.03 3.96
CA PRO A 401 47.58 25.42 5.19
C PRO A 401 48.70 25.00 6.17
N VAL A 402 48.38 24.60 7.41
CA VAL A 402 49.36 23.99 8.34
C VAL A 402 48.92 22.59 8.76
N SER A 403 49.73 21.60 8.36
CA SER A 403 49.81 20.26 8.94
C SER A 403 50.60 20.27 10.24
N LYS A 404 50.22 19.43 11.21
CA LYS A 404 51.16 18.83 12.16
C LYS A 404 50.83 17.36 12.41
N LYS A 405 51.77 16.51 12.00
CA LYS A 405 52.01 15.11 12.36
C LYS A 405 53.11 15.12 13.44
N VAL A 406 53.10 14.19 14.41
CA VAL A 406 54.19 13.64 15.26
C VAL A 406 53.48 12.98 16.47
N MET A 407 53.80 11.80 17.01
CA MET A 407 54.60 10.62 16.63
C MET A 407 54.19 9.43 17.54
N LEU A 408 54.61 8.23 17.14
CA LEU A 408 54.55 6.92 17.79
C LEU A 408 55.34 6.79 19.12
N SER A 409 54.91 5.86 19.98
CA SER A 409 55.73 4.77 20.60
C SER A 409 54.81 3.89 21.49
N GLU A 410 54.47 2.66 21.10
CA GLU A 410 55.12 1.39 21.50
C GLU A 410 55.19 1.06 23.01
N LYS A 411 54.42 0.00 23.35
CA LYS A 411 54.75 -1.20 24.14
C LYS A 411 54.86 -1.22 25.68
N ASP A 412 54.34 -2.35 26.17
CA ASP A 412 54.60 -3.13 27.39
C ASP A 412 53.89 -2.75 28.71
N ASN A 413 52.75 -3.41 28.97
CA ASN A 413 52.61 -4.44 30.02
C ASN A 413 51.29 -5.22 29.89
#